data_AF-A0A821HMR9-F1
#
_entry.id   AF-A0A821HMR9-F1
#
_cell.length_a   1.000
_cell.length_b   1.000
_cell.length_c   1.000
_cell.angle_alpha   90.00
_cell.angle_beta   90.00
_cell.angle_gamma   90.00
#
_symmetry.space_group_name_H-M   'P 1'
#
loop_
_entity.id
_entity.type
_entity.pdbx_description
1 polymer ?
#
loop_
_entity_poly.entity_id
_entity_poly.type
_entity_poly.pdbx_seq_one_letter_code
_entity_poly.pdbx_strand_id
1 'polypeptide(L)'
;MNHYIEPIEDVPCGNICGLVGVDQYLVRTGTITTFENAYNHRCIIEKSGEHILAGADELHLDVCLKNLEDEYACISIKVSGPIISYHESVSKESEIMSLPKSPNKHNRIYLKARPMPDGLPEDIDKGEVTSKQDIQARAR
;
A
#
# COMPACT_ATOMS: atom_id res chain seq x y z
N MET A 1 10.77 -33.40 -9.94
CA MET A 1 9.75 -33.98 -9.04
C MET A 1 8.60 -33.00 -8.75
N ASN A 2 8.44 -31.89 -9.49
CA ASN A 2 7.64 -30.73 -9.03
C ASN A 2 6.72 -30.12 -10.11
N HIS A 3 5.83 -30.88 -10.76
CA HIS A 3 4.85 -30.29 -11.70
C HIS A 3 3.48 -31.01 -11.69
N TYR A 4 2.97 -31.40 -10.53
CA TYR A 4 1.59 -31.85 -10.39
C TYR A 4 0.93 -31.08 -9.25
N ILE A 5 -0.29 -30.61 -9.50
CA ILE A 5 -1.15 -29.91 -8.54
C ILE A 5 -2.14 -30.95 -8.05
N GLU A 6 -2.17 -31.22 -6.75
CA GLU A 6 -3.15 -32.10 -6.12
C GLU A 6 -4.19 -31.26 -5.37
N PRO A 7 -5.49 -31.44 -5.63
CA PRO A 7 -6.53 -30.80 -4.85
C PRO A 7 -6.57 -31.44 -3.46
N ILE A 8 -6.51 -30.60 -2.43
CA ILE A 8 -6.64 -30.97 -1.02
C ILE A 8 -7.85 -30.25 -0.45
N GLU A 9 -8.65 -30.95 0.37
CA GLU A 9 -9.88 -30.40 0.93
C GLU A 9 -9.61 -29.43 2.10
N ASP A 10 -8.65 -29.78 2.97
CA ASP A 10 -8.31 -28.98 4.16
C ASP A 10 -6.81 -28.74 4.27
N VAL A 11 -6.44 -27.52 4.68
CA VAL A 11 -5.05 -27.11 4.93
C VAL A 11 -4.92 -26.58 6.36
N PRO A 12 -4.15 -27.24 7.24
CA PRO A 12 -3.92 -26.73 8.59
C PRO A 12 -3.05 -25.48 8.58
N CYS A 13 -3.14 -24.69 9.66
CA CYS A 13 -2.37 -23.45 9.80
C CYS A 13 -0.85 -23.70 9.71
N GLY A 14 -0.12 -22.78 9.07
CA GLY A 14 1.34 -22.83 8.95
C GLY A 14 1.87 -23.46 7.65
N ASN A 15 0.99 -24.01 6.80
CA ASN A 15 1.37 -24.56 5.50
C ASN A 15 1.16 -23.54 4.37
N ILE A 16 1.98 -23.65 3.32
CA ILE A 16 1.82 -22.89 2.07
C ILE A 16 0.92 -23.70 1.13
N CYS A 17 -0.21 -23.13 0.72
CA CYS A 17 -1.12 -23.74 -0.25
C CYS A 17 -1.41 -22.80 -1.42
N GLY A 18 -1.71 -23.39 -2.58
CA GLY A 18 -2.22 -22.65 -3.74
C GLY A 18 -3.75 -22.62 -3.71
N LEU A 19 -4.33 -21.43 -3.76
CA LEU A 19 -5.78 -21.23 -3.84
C LEU A 19 -6.16 -20.85 -5.27
N VAL A 20 -7.24 -21.43 -5.79
CA VAL A 20 -7.76 -21.15 -7.13
C VAL A 20 -9.08 -20.39 -7.01
N GLY A 21 -9.29 -19.36 -7.82
CA GLY A 21 -10.55 -18.60 -7.88
C GLY A 21 -10.58 -17.28 -7.09
N VAL A 22 -9.50 -16.93 -6.40
CA VAL A 22 -9.36 -15.67 -5.64
C VAL A 22 -8.73 -14.53 -6.45
N ASP A 23 -8.17 -14.82 -7.63
CA ASP A 23 -7.46 -13.85 -8.48
C ASP A 23 -8.32 -12.68 -8.95
N GLN A 24 -9.64 -12.88 -9.07
CA GLN A 24 -10.55 -11.80 -9.48
C GLN A 24 -10.75 -10.74 -8.40
N TYR A 25 -10.51 -11.09 -7.13
CA TYR A 25 -10.76 -10.24 -5.98
C TYR A 25 -9.48 -9.66 -5.37
N LEU A 26 -8.32 -10.27 -5.67
CA LEU A 26 -7.02 -9.88 -5.11
C LEU A 26 -6.11 -9.32 -6.21
N VAL A 27 -5.81 -8.03 -6.15
CA VAL A 27 -5.01 -7.34 -7.19
C VAL A 27 -3.50 -7.61 -7.04
N ARG A 28 -3.00 -7.73 -5.80
CA ARG A 28 -1.57 -8.01 -5.51
C ARG A 28 -1.38 -8.85 -4.25
N THR A 29 -1.98 -8.42 -3.15
CA THR A 29 -1.88 -9.04 -1.82
C THR A 29 -3.19 -8.79 -1.08
N GLY A 30 -3.71 -9.79 -0.38
CA GLY A 30 -4.83 -9.60 0.52
C GLY A 30 -4.92 -10.72 1.54
N THR A 31 -5.65 -10.44 2.62
CA THR A 31 -5.89 -11.37 3.72
C THR A 31 -7.28 -11.98 3.54
N ILE A 32 -7.35 -13.31 3.50
CA ILE A 32 -8.63 -14.03 3.48
C ILE A 32 -8.94 -14.43 4.92
N THR A 33 -10.15 -14.11 5.37
CA THR A 33 -10.59 -14.30 6.75
C THR A 33 -12.08 -14.59 6.75
N THR A 34 -12.51 -15.47 7.64
CA THR A 34 -13.92 -15.76 7.89
C THR A 34 -14.53 -14.79 8.91
N PHE A 35 -13.70 -13.96 9.55
CA PHE A 35 -14.14 -13.02 10.58
C PHE A 35 -14.58 -11.70 9.94
N GLU A 36 -15.83 -11.29 10.16
CA GLU A 36 -16.40 -10.07 9.56
C GLU A 36 -15.66 -8.79 10.00
N ASN A 37 -15.02 -8.80 11.16
CA ASN A 37 -14.24 -7.68 11.70
C ASN A 37 -12.73 -7.81 11.44
N ALA A 38 -12.30 -8.67 10.51
CA ALA A 38 -10.89 -8.75 10.17
C ALA A 38 -10.58 -7.70 9.10
N TYR A 39 -9.89 -6.66 9.53
CA TYR A 39 -9.49 -5.54 8.68
C TYR A 39 -8.07 -5.73 8.17
N ASN A 40 -7.77 -5.15 7.01
CA ASN A 40 -6.44 -5.16 6.43
C ASN A 40 -5.50 -4.23 7.23
N HIS A 41 -4.72 -4.80 8.13
CA HIS A 41 -3.64 -4.08 8.79
C HIS A 41 -2.38 -4.13 7.93
N ARG A 42 -1.79 -2.95 7.70
CA ARG A 42 -0.47 -2.88 7.08
C ARG A 42 0.55 -2.62 8.16
N CYS A 43 1.38 -3.61 8.44
CA CYS A 43 2.56 -3.45 9.27
C CYS A 43 3.72 -3.02 8.38
N ILE A 44 4.34 -1.89 8.71
CA ILE A 44 5.55 -1.40 8.04
C ILE A 44 6.70 -1.50 9.04
N ILE A 45 7.79 -2.14 8.63
CA ILE A 45 8.99 -2.24 9.44
C ILE A 45 9.95 -1.15 8.97
N GLU A 46 10.25 -0.21 9.85
CA GLU A 46 11.27 0.80 9.57
C GLU A 46 12.68 0.27 9.81
N LYS A 47 13.66 0.90 9.17
CA LYS A 47 15.08 0.58 9.36
C LYS A 47 15.58 0.91 10.78
N SER A 48 14.84 1.72 11.52
CA SER A 48 15.04 2.02 12.95
C SER A 48 14.74 0.81 13.85
N GLY A 49 14.05 -0.22 13.33
CA GLY A 49 13.54 -1.34 14.12
C GLY A 49 12.16 -1.08 14.71
N GLU A 50 11.53 0.05 14.38
CA GLU A 50 10.17 0.36 14.79
C GLU A 50 9.14 -0.33 13.88
N HIS A 51 8.08 -0.85 14.51
CA HIS A 51 6.95 -1.47 13.82
C HIS A 51 5.79 -0.48 13.78
N ILE A 52 5.47 0.01 12.58
CA ILE A 52 4.37 0.95 12.36
C ILE A 52 3.13 0.17 11.95
N LEU A 53 2.07 0.29 12.75
CA LEU A 53 0.75 -0.25 12.44
C LEU A 53 -0.07 0.83 11.73
N ALA A 54 -0.44 0.60 10.47
CA ALA A 54 -1.38 1.47 9.77
C ALA A 54 -2.81 0.93 9.90
N GLY A 55 -3.69 1.75 10.46
CA GLY A 55 -5.12 1.51 10.61
C GLY A 55 -5.94 2.61 9.92
N ALA A 56 -7.22 2.33 9.64
CA ALA A 56 -8.11 3.27 8.98
C ALA A 56 -8.64 4.38 9.91
N ASP A 57 -8.77 4.09 11.21
CA ASP A 57 -9.34 5.01 12.20
C ASP A 57 -8.66 4.85 13.57
N GLU A 58 -8.83 5.81 14.47
CA GLU A 58 -8.25 5.80 15.82
C GLU A 58 -8.82 4.65 16.65
N LEU A 59 -10.16 4.51 16.66
CA LEU A 59 -10.84 3.42 17.37
C LEU A 59 -10.40 2.04 16.84
N HIS A 60 -10.08 1.97 15.56
CA HIS A 60 -9.58 0.75 14.93
C HIS A 60 -8.19 0.38 15.45
N LEU A 61 -7.29 1.35 15.57
CA LEU A 61 -5.96 1.12 16.17
C LEU A 61 -6.08 0.64 17.62
N ASP A 62 -6.99 1.22 18.41
CA ASP A 62 -7.20 0.83 19.81
C ASP A 62 -7.69 -0.61 19.98
N VAL A 63 -8.68 -1.04 19.18
CA VAL A 63 -9.18 -2.42 19.23
C VAL A 63 -8.08 -3.40 18.84
N CYS A 64 -7.28 -3.05 17.84
CA CYS A 64 -6.23 -3.94 17.36
C CYS A 64 -5.04 -4.02 18.30
N LEU A 65 -4.70 -2.93 18.98
CA LEU A 65 -3.70 -2.96 20.05
C LEU A 65 -4.17 -3.84 21.22
N LYS A 66 -5.42 -3.72 21.65
CA LYS A 66 -5.98 -4.58 22.70
C LYS A 66 -5.95 -6.05 22.32
N ASN A 67 -6.42 -6.41 21.12
CA ASN A 67 -6.39 -7.80 20.68
C ASN A 67 -4.96 -8.34 20.56
N LEU A 68 -4.01 -7.50 20.14
CA LEU A 68 -2.61 -7.87 20.06
C LEU A 68 -2.00 -8.13 21.45
N GLU A 69 -2.35 -7.33 22.45
CA GLU A 69 -1.91 -7.51 23.84
C GLU A 69 -2.59 -8.70 24.53
N ASP A 70 -3.90 -8.87 24.36
CA ASP A 70 -4.71 -9.83 25.13
C ASP A 70 -4.81 -11.22 24.51
N GLU A 71 -4.95 -11.32 23.17
CA GLU A 71 -5.28 -12.59 22.50
C GLU A 71 -4.09 -13.21 21.75
N TYR A 72 -3.25 -12.39 21.12
CA TYR A 72 -2.22 -12.89 20.20
C TYR A 72 -0.82 -12.92 20.82
N ALA A 73 -0.33 -11.78 21.31
CA ALA A 73 1.03 -11.65 21.78
C ALA A 73 1.15 -11.91 23.30
N CYS A 74 0.08 -11.72 24.06
CA CYS A 74 0.05 -11.92 25.52
C CYS A 74 1.19 -11.18 26.26
N ILE A 75 1.62 -10.03 25.73
CA ILE A 75 2.70 -9.20 26.25
C ILE A 75 2.29 -7.74 26.21
N SER A 76 2.77 -6.94 27.17
CA SER A 76 2.58 -5.49 27.19
C SER A 76 3.37 -4.83 26.06
N ILE A 77 2.72 -4.05 25.21
CA ILE A 77 3.31 -3.39 24.05
C ILE A 77 3.48 -1.91 24.35
N LYS A 78 4.68 -1.37 24.07
CA LYS A 78 4.93 0.07 24.19
C LYS A 78 4.50 0.74 22.89
N VAL A 79 3.40 1.47 22.95
CA VAL A 79 2.83 2.20 21.80
C VAL A 79 3.18 3.68 21.91
N SER A 80 3.65 4.28 20.82
CA SER A 80 3.81 5.74 20.69
C SER A 80 2.47 6.38 20.25
N GLY A 81 2.35 7.70 20.38
CA GLY A 81 1.13 8.39 19.94
C GLY A 81 0.85 8.17 18.44
N PRO A 82 -0.43 8.16 18.02
CA PRO A 82 -0.78 7.94 16.62
C PRO A 82 -0.17 9.03 15.75
N ILE A 83 0.38 8.62 14.61
CA ILE A 83 1.00 9.52 13.63
C ILE A 83 0.15 9.49 12.36
N ILE A 84 -0.09 10.67 11.80
CA ILE A 84 -0.77 10.81 10.50
C ILE A 84 0.30 10.83 9.40
N SER A 85 0.07 10.08 8.32
CA SER A 85 0.92 10.14 7.14
C SER A 85 0.70 11.44 6.39
N TYR A 86 1.72 12.30 6.35
CA TYR A 86 1.70 13.50 5.54
C TYR A 86 2.02 13.16 4.07
N HIS A 87 1.30 13.79 3.15
CA HIS A 87 1.60 13.75 1.72
C HIS A 87 2.12 15.11 1.27
N GLU A 88 3.13 15.09 0.40
CA GLU A 88 3.75 16.30 -0.13
C GLU A 88 3.07 16.72 -1.45
N SER A 89 2.92 18.03 -1.66
CA SER A 89 2.38 18.60 -2.90
C SER A 89 3.13 19.87 -3.30
N VAL A 90 3.04 20.25 -4.57
CA VAL A 90 3.72 21.41 -5.13
C VAL A 90 2.70 22.50 -5.40
N SER A 91 2.84 23.66 -4.75
CA SER A 91 1.88 24.77 -4.90
C SER A 91 2.13 25.65 -6.12
N LYS A 92 3.38 25.78 -6.57
CA LYS A 92 3.78 26.65 -7.68
C LYS A 92 4.80 25.96 -8.57
N GLU A 93 4.87 26.38 -9.82
CA GLU A 93 5.85 25.86 -10.76
C GLU A 93 7.28 26.15 -10.26
N SER A 94 8.16 25.15 -10.33
CA SER A 94 9.55 25.30 -9.89
C SER A 94 10.29 26.31 -10.76
N GLU A 95 10.92 27.31 -10.15
CA GLU A 95 11.72 28.32 -10.88
C GLU A 95 13.00 27.73 -11.48
N ILE A 96 13.58 26.75 -10.81
CA ILE A 96 14.85 26.11 -11.19
C ILE A 96 14.56 24.73 -11.79
N MET A 97 15.11 24.49 -12.98
CA MET A 97 15.07 23.17 -13.62
C MET A 97 16.06 22.23 -12.92
N SER A 98 15.55 21.13 -12.38
CA SER A 98 16.38 20.11 -11.75
C SER A 98 17.13 19.28 -12.80
N LEU A 99 18.42 19.02 -12.54
CA LEU A 99 19.37 18.40 -13.48
C LEU A 99 20.09 17.20 -12.85
N PRO A 100 19.39 16.12 -12.46
CA PRO A 100 20.04 14.90 -12.02
C PRO A 100 20.83 14.25 -13.17
N LYS A 101 22.08 13.90 -12.87
CA LYS A 101 22.94 13.11 -13.75
C LYS A 101 23.00 11.69 -13.23
N SER A 102 22.86 10.72 -14.10
CA SER A 102 23.09 9.32 -13.72
C SER A 102 24.55 9.12 -13.28
N PRO A 103 24.84 8.16 -12.39
CA PRO A 103 26.21 7.88 -11.93
C PRO A 103 27.20 7.60 -13.08
N ASN A 104 26.71 7.01 -14.17
CA ASN A 104 27.48 6.74 -15.39
C ASN A 104 27.70 7.99 -16.28
N LYS A 105 27.19 9.17 -15.89
CA LYS A 105 27.28 10.45 -16.61
C LYS A 105 26.70 10.50 -18.03
N HIS A 106 26.08 9.42 -18.51
CA HIS A 106 25.54 9.37 -19.87
C HIS A 106 24.13 9.96 -19.96
N ASN A 107 23.35 9.87 -18.88
CA ASN A 107 21.97 10.33 -18.87
C ASN A 107 21.84 11.61 -18.03
N ARG A 108 21.16 12.60 -18.61
CA ARG A 108 20.73 13.81 -17.92
C ARG A 108 19.22 13.88 -18.05
N ILE A 109 18.53 13.92 -16.92
CA ILE A 109 17.08 14.06 -16.90
C ILE A 109 16.79 15.52 -16.54
N TYR A 110 15.88 16.14 -17.28
CA TYR A 110 15.44 17.51 -17.07
C TYR A 110 14.02 17.46 -16.52
N LEU A 111 13.80 17.97 -15.31
CA LEU A 111 12.51 17.92 -14.61
C LEU A 111 12.15 19.28 -14.03
N LYS A 112 10.89 19.67 -14.26
CA LYS A 112 10.24 20.84 -13.67
C LYS A 112 8.92 20.37 -13.05
N ALA A 113 8.69 20.67 -11.79
CA ALA A 113 7.44 20.32 -11.12
C ALA A 113 6.45 21.48 -11.23
N ARG A 114 5.18 21.16 -11.44
CA ARG A 114 4.06 22.11 -11.44
C ARG A 114 2.88 21.50 -10.69
N PRO A 115 2.03 22.31 -10.04
CA PRO A 115 0.77 21.82 -9.49
C PRO A 115 -0.05 21.12 -10.58
N MET A 116 -0.75 20.05 -10.19
CA MET A 116 -1.76 19.45 -11.06
C MET A 116 -2.96 20.39 -11.18
N PRO A 117 -3.68 20.37 -12.32
CA PRO A 117 -4.96 21.06 -12.45
C PRO A 117 -5.97 20.57 -11.40
N ASP A 118 -6.89 21.45 -10.99
CA ASP A 118 -7.96 21.10 -10.07
C ASP A 118 -8.82 19.97 -10.63
N GLY A 119 -9.23 19.01 -9.79
CA GLY A 119 -10.05 17.85 -10.17
C GLY A 119 -9.29 16.67 -10.79
N LEU A 120 -8.15 16.90 -11.45
CA LEU A 120 -7.35 15.81 -12.03
C LEU A 120 -6.91 14.74 -11.00
N PRO A 121 -6.48 15.09 -9.77
CA PRO A 121 -6.13 14.08 -8.77
C PRO A 121 -7.31 13.18 -8.40
N GLU A 122 -8.51 13.74 -8.28
CA GLU A 122 -9.71 12.97 -7.94
C GLU A 122 -10.09 11.98 -9.04
N ASP A 123 -9.95 12.40 -10.30
CA ASP A 123 -10.27 11.57 -11.47
C ASP A 123 -9.24 10.44 -11.65
N ILE A 124 -7.99 10.68 -11.26
CA ILE A 124 -6.95 9.65 -11.20
C ILE A 124 -7.29 8.63 -10.09
N ASP A 125 -7.67 9.11 -8.90
CA ASP A 125 -8.01 8.23 -7.76
C ASP A 125 -9.27 7.40 -8.02
N LYS A 126 -10.27 7.96 -8.72
CA LYS A 126 -11.46 7.24 -9.19
C LYS A 126 -11.16 6.25 -10.32
N GLY A 127 -9.99 6.34 -10.94
CA GLY A 127 -9.60 5.50 -12.08
C GLY A 127 -10.23 5.90 -13.41
N GLU A 128 -10.82 7.10 -13.50
CA GLU A 128 -11.35 7.66 -14.75
C GLU A 128 -10.21 7.96 -15.72
N VAL A 129 -9.04 8.36 -15.21
CA VAL A 129 -7.81 8.59 -15.99
C VAL A 129 -6.80 7.49 -15.70
N THR A 130 -6.51 6.64 -16.70
CA THR A 130 -5.52 5.56 -16.57
C THR A 130 -4.45 5.63 -17.64
N SER A 131 -3.24 5.18 -17.31
CA SER A 131 -2.09 5.18 -18.24
C SER A 131 -2.29 4.36 -19.52
N LYS A 132 -3.33 3.50 -19.57
CA LYS A 132 -3.65 2.64 -20.71
C LYS A 132 -4.66 3.26 -21.68
N GLN A 133 -5.29 4.37 -21.33
CA GLN A 133 -6.27 5.03 -22.18
C GLN A 133 -5.61 5.77 -23.36
N ASP A 134 -6.40 5.94 -24.42
CA ASP A 134 -5.96 6.59 -25.63
C ASP A 134 -5.63 8.08 -25.41
N ILE A 135 -4.64 8.58 -26.14
CA ILE A 135 -4.01 9.89 -25.88
C ILE A 135 -5.03 11.05 -25.98
N GLN A 136 -6.03 10.92 -26.86
CA GLN A 136 -7.09 11.91 -27.02
C GLN A 136 -8.09 11.94 -25.86
N ALA A 137 -8.37 10.79 -25.24
CA ALA A 137 -9.25 10.70 -24.08
C ALA A 137 -8.55 11.22 -22.80
N ARG A 138 -7.22 11.12 -22.75
CA ARG A 138 -6.37 11.55 -21.63
C ARG A 138 -6.04 13.05 -21.62
N ALA A 139 -6.21 13.76 -22.74
CA ALA A 139 -5.78 15.15 -22.90
C ALA A 139 -6.85 16.21 -22.52
N ARG A 140 -7.86 15.83 -21.73
CA ARG A 140 -8.83 16.78 -21.18
C ARG A 140 -8.25 17.60 -20.03
#